data_AF-W3RFR0-F1
#
_entry.id   AF-W3RFR0-F1
#
_cell.length_a   1.000
_cell.length_b   1.000
_cell.length_c   1.000
_cell.angle_alpha   90.00
_cell.angle_beta   90.00
_cell.angle_gamma   90.00
#
_symmetry.space_group_name_H-M   'P 1'
#
loop_
_entity.id
_entity.type
_entity.pdbx_description
1 polymer ?
#
loop_
_entity_poly.entity_id
_entity_poly.type
_entity_poly.pdbx_seq_one_letter_code
_entity_poly.pdbx_strand_id
1 'polypeptide(L)'
;MLSGEALNLAFTLRDAVGPLVQGDGPAASAVKAASGLSDAAFDAAVAELESVGFAQRFLDDQTEPRLIVQAPLQIYLDDLENQGSDEL
;
A
#
# COMPACT_ATOMS: atom_id res chain seq x y z
N MET A 1 10.90 -7.82 -6.11
CA MET A 1 10.37 -8.10 -4.76
C MET A 1 10.33 -6.78 -4.02
N LEU A 2 9.25 -6.52 -3.27
CA LEU A 2 9.14 -5.29 -2.49
C LEU A 2 10.18 -5.26 -1.36
N SER A 3 10.68 -4.08 -1.02
CA SER A 3 11.39 -3.85 0.24
C SER A 3 10.52 -4.19 1.45
N GLY A 4 11.13 -4.38 2.62
CA GLY A 4 10.38 -4.66 3.85
C GLY A 4 9.43 -3.53 4.21
N GLU A 5 9.85 -2.28 4.01
CA GLU A 5 9.06 -1.08 4.23
C GLU A 5 7.92 -0.96 3.21
N ALA A 6 8.16 -1.24 1.93
CA ALA A 6 7.11 -1.24 0.92
C ALA A 6 6.10 -2.37 1.13
N LEU A 7 6.54 -3.55 1.58
CA LEU A 7 5.66 -4.66 1.93
C LEU A 7 4.81 -4.33 3.18
N ASN A 8 5.42 -3.75 4.21
CA ASN A 8 4.68 -3.26 5.39
C ASN A 8 3.63 -2.22 5.00
N LEU A 9 4.00 -1.26 4.14
CA LEU A 9 3.09 -0.24 3.65
C LEU A 9 1.94 -0.84 2.81
N ALA A 10 2.25 -1.84 1.99
CA ALA A 10 1.26 -2.59 1.20
C ALA A 10 0.20 -3.27 2.07
N PHE A 11 0.61 -3.98 3.13
CA PHE A 11 -0.34 -4.57 4.09
C PHE A 11 -1.13 -3.49 4.85
N THR A 12 -0.46 -2.42 5.29
CA THR A 12 -1.14 -1.28 5.95
C THR A 12 -2.23 -0.68 5.05
N LEU A 13 -1.95 -0.53 3.75
CA LEU A 13 -2.94 -0.05 2.78
C LEU A 13 -4.11 -1.01 2.66
N ARG A 14 -3.85 -2.32 2.50
CA ARG A 14 -4.89 -3.36 2.42
C ARG A 14 -5.77 -3.37 3.67
N ASP A 15 -5.19 -3.22 4.86
CA ASP A 15 -5.94 -3.16 6.11
C ASP A 15 -6.82 -1.90 6.20
N ALA A 16 -6.35 -0.77 5.67
CA ALA A 16 -7.07 0.50 5.71
C ALA A 16 -8.29 0.54 4.77
N VAL A 17 -8.20 -0.10 3.60
CA VAL A 17 -9.30 -0.09 2.60
C VAL A 17 -10.08 -1.40 2.53
N GLY A 18 -9.52 -2.48 3.04
CA GLY A 18 -10.02 -3.84 2.90
C GLY A 18 -9.50 -4.56 1.63
N PRO A 19 -9.55 -5.90 1.61
CA PRO A 19 -8.95 -6.72 0.55
C PRO A 19 -9.65 -6.60 -0.82
N LEU A 20 -10.88 -6.08 -0.85
CA LEU A 20 -11.70 -6.00 -2.07
C LEU A 20 -11.67 -4.61 -2.72
N VAL A 21 -11.05 -3.60 -2.10
CA VAL A 21 -11.03 -2.23 -2.64
C VAL A 21 -9.97 -2.10 -3.72
N GLN A 22 -10.39 -1.46 -4.83
CA GLN A 22 -9.56 -1.12 -5.98
C GLN A 22 -10.01 0.25 -6.50
N GLY A 23 -9.04 1.10 -6.88
CA GLY A 23 -9.34 2.44 -7.40
C GLY A 23 -9.78 3.45 -6.33
N ASP A 24 -9.66 3.09 -5.05
CA ASP A 24 -9.85 4.00 -3.93
C ASP A 24 -8.69 3.87 -2.92
N GLY A 25 -8.58 4.83 -2.00
CA GLY A 25 -7.42 4.92 -1.13
C GLY A 25 -7.61 5.77 0.12
N PRO A 26 -6.97 5.45 1.24
CA PRO A 26 -7.02 6.30 2.42
C PRO A 26 -6.15 7.55 2.20
N ALA A 27 -6.30 8.52 3.10
CA ALA A 27 -5.41 9.68 3.14
C ALA A 27 -3.96 9.25 3.46
N ALA A 28 -2.98 9.83 2.77
CA ALA A 28 -1.58 9.42 2.90
C ALA A 28 -1.06 9.63 4.33
N SER A 29 -1.51 10.66 5.04
CA SER A 29 -1.09 10.88 6.44
C SER A 29 -1.61 9.79 7.38
N ALA A 30 -2.82 9.28 7.14
CA ALA A 30 -3.42 8.21 7.92
C ALA A 30 -2.63 6.90 7.74
N VAL A 31 -2.25 6.57 6.51
CA VAL A 31 -1.43 5.38 6.22
C VAL A 31 -0.04 5.52 6.81
N LYS A 32 0.58 6.69 6.68
CA LYS A 32 1.89 6.96 7.27
C LYS A 32 1.86 6.72 8.77
N ALA A 33 0.88 7.28 9.47
CA ALA A 33 0.68 7.09 10.90
C ALA A 33 0.48 5.61 11.26
N ALA A 34 -0.32 4.87 10.50
CA ALA A 34 -0.57 3.45 10.73
C ALA A 34 0.66 2.57 10.45
N SER A 35 1.47 2.90 9.43
CA SER A 35 2.65 2.14 9.04
C SER A 35 3.82 2.27 10.02
N GLY A 36 3.83 3.33 10.85
CA GLY A 36 4.93 3.65 11.76
C GLY A 36 6.25 4.04 11.08
N LEU A 37 6.24 4.25 9.75
CA LEU A 37 7.43 4.61 8.98
C LEU A 37 7.84 6.07 9.24
N SER A 38 9.15 6.31 9.19
CA SER A 38 9.68 7.69 9.09
C SER A 38 9.29 8.31 7.75
N ASP A 39 9.32 9.64 7.66
CA ASP A 39 8.99 10.39 6.44
C ASP A 39 9.75 9.88 5.21
N ALA A 40 11.07 9.71 5.34
CA ALA A 40 11.92 9.23 4.25
C ALA A 40 11.61 7.78 3.86
N ALA A 41 11.34 6.90 4.84
CA ALA A 41 11.00 5.51 4.58
C ALA A 41 9.63 5.38 3.93
N PHE A 42 8.65 6.18 4.38
CA PHE A 42 7.32 6.25 3.79
C PHE A 42 7.38 6.73 2.34
N ASP A 43 8.12 7.79 2.06
CA ASP A 43 8.25 8.31 0.69
C ASP A 43 8.93 7.31 -0.24
N ALA A 44 10.00 6.64 0.23
CA ALA A 44 10.67 5.59 -0.53
C ALA A 44 9.74 4.38 -0.80
N ALA A 45 9.02 3.93 0.23
CA ALA A 45 8.07 2.82 0.12
C ALA A 45 6.92 3.14 -0.84
N VAL A 46 6.35 4.36 -0.78
CA VAL A 46 5.31 4.77 -1.74
C VAL A 46 5.88 4.81 -3.16
N ALA A 47 7.05 5.41 -3.36
CA ALA A 47 7.66 5.47 -4.69
C ALA A 47 7.92 4.07 -5.28
N GLU A 48 8.29 3.10 -4.45
CA GLU A 48 8.44 1.71 -4.86
C GLU A 48 7.09 1.11 -5.28
N LEU A 49 6.03 1.26 -4.46
CA LEU A 49 4.68 0.78 -4.81
C LEU A 49 4.14 1.44 -6.08
N GLU A 50 4.44 2.71 -6.32
CA GLU A 50 4.09 3.41 -7.55
C GLU A 50 4.86 2.85 -8.76
N SER A 51 6.15 2.57 -8.59
CA SER A 51 7.01 2.05 -9.68
C SER A 51 6.57 0.70 -10.22
N VAL A 52 5.93 -0.12 -9.37
CA VAL A 52 5.38 -1.44 -9.74
C VAL A 52 3.88 -1.41 -10.05
N GLY A 53 3.25 -0.23 -9.99
CA GLY A 53 1.83 -0.04 -10.29
C GLY A 53 0.86 -0.60 -9.25
N PHE A 54 1.29 -0.71 -7.99
CA PHE A 54 0.48 -1.23 -6.88
C PHE A 54 -0.31 -0.13 -6.17
N ALA A 55 0.22 1.09 -6.16
CA ALA A 55 -0.47 2.26 -5.62
C ALA A 55 -0.22 3.48 -6.50
N GLN A 56 -1.02 4.53 -6.30
CA GLN A 56 -0.80 5.84 -6.91
C GLN A 56 -1.18 6.95 -5.94
N ARG A 57 -0.32 7.96 -5.78
CA ARG A 57 -0.70 9.21 -5.13
C ARG A 57 -1.71 9.96 -6.01
N PHE A 58 -2.89 10.20 -5.45
CA PHE A 58 -3.89 11.07 -6.04
C PHE A 58 -4.04 12.31 -5.18
N LEU A 59 -3.76 13.47 -5.76
CA LEU A 59 -4.08 14.75 -5.16
C LEU A 59 -5.45 15.15 -5.70
N ASP A 60 -6.48 15.12 -4.86
CA ASP A 60 -7.77 15.69 -5.22
C ASP A 60 -7.76 17.21 -4.92
N ASP A 61 -8.87 17.89 -5.19
CA ASP A 61 -9.00 19.32 -4.88
C ASP A 61 -9.03 19.60 -3.36
N GLN A 62 -9.01 18.56 -2.51
CA GLN A 62 -8.78 18.64 -1.08
C GLN A 62 -7.25 18.59 -0.84
N THR A 63 -6.79 19.37 0.12
CA THR A 63 -5.35 19.63 0.36
C THR A 63 -4.51 18.42 0.77
N GLU A 64 -5.07 17.21 0.86
CA GLU A 64 -4.37 16.02 1.33
C GLU A 64 -4.32 14.89 0.28
N PRO A 65 -3.12 14.39 -0.08
CA PRO A 65 -3.01 13.29 -1.04
C PRO A 65 -3.57 11.98 -0.49
N ARG A 66 -4.22 11.21 -1.37
CA ARG A 66 -4.70 9.85 -1.10
C ARG A 66 -3.78 8.82 -1.77
N LEU A 67 -3.65 7.65 -1.17
CA LEU A 67 -2.90 6.52 -1.76
C LEU A 67 -3.88 5.52 -2.37
N ILE A 68 -4.15 5.66 -3.66
CA ILE A 68 -5.11 4.83 -4.38
C ILE A 68 -4.52 3.43 -4.60
N VAL A 69 -5.18 2.42 -4.06
CA VAL A 69 -4.79 1.02 -4.23
C VAL A 69 -5.21 0.54 -5.61
N GLN A 70 -4.27 -0.10 -6.32
CA GLN A 70 -4.50 -0.67 -7.63
C GLN A 70 -4.79 -2.17 -7.51
N ALA A 71 -5.59 -2.70 -8.45
CA ALA A 71 -5.93 -4.13 -8.49
C ALA A 71 -4.73 -5.10 -8.38
N PRO A 72 -3.55 -4.83 -9.01
CA PRO A 72 -2.40 -5.72 -8.89
C PRO A 72 -1.89 -5.91 -7.47
N LEU A 73 -2.07 -4.93 -6.57
CA LEU A 73 -1.63 -5.05 -5.18
C LEU A 73 -2.39 -6.15 -4.43
N GLN A 74 -3.71 -6.20 -4.58
CA GLN A 74 -4.54 -7.17 -3.86
C GLN A 74 -4.21 -8.60 -4.29
N ILE A 75 -4.03 -8.82 -5.59
CA ILE A 75 -3.62 -10.12 -6.16
C ILE A 75 -2.26 -10.53 -5.60
N TYR A 76 -1.30 -9.60 -5.59
CA TYR A 76 0.04 -9.86 -5.08
C TYR A 76 0.03 -10.26 -3.59
N LEU A 77 -0.74 -9.55 -2.75
CA LEU A 77 -0.83 -9.85 -1.33
C LEU A 77 -1.59 -11.16 -1.08
N ASP A 78 -2.65 -11.45 -1.83
CA ASP A 78 -3.35 -12.73 -1.75
C ASP A 78 -2.43 -13.90 -2.11
N ASP A 79 -1.65 -13.79 -3.19
CA ASP A 79 -0.69 -14.81 -3.60
C ASP A 79 0.39 -15.04 -2.53
N LEU A 80 0.81 -13.98 -1.85
CA LEU A 80 1.84 -14.04 -0.81
C LEU A 80 1.31 -14.69 0.48
N GLU A 81 0.07 -14.39 0.88
CA GLU A 81 -0.62 -15.04 2.00
C GLU A 81 -0.87 -16.53 1.74
N ASN A 82 -1.23 -16.89 0.51
CA ASN A 82 -1.45 -18.29 0.11
C ASN A 82 -0.13 -19.09 0.08
N GLN A 83 0.98 -18.49 -0.37
CA GLN A 83 2.31 -19.12 -0.35
C GLN A 83 2.80 -19.41 1.08
N GLY A 84 2.49 -18.54 2.05
CA GLY A 84 2.84 -18.76 3.46
C GLY A 84 1.99 -19.82 4.16
N SER A 85 0.85 -20.21 3.57
CA SER A 85 -0.09 -21.18 4.15
C SER A 85 0.19 -22.63 3.74
N ASP A 86 0.95 -22.85 2.65
CA ASP A 86 1.30 -24.18 2.13
C ASP A 86 2.49 -24.85 2.86
N GLU A 87 3.16 -24.14 3.79
CA GLU A 87 4.31 -24.66 4.56
C GLU A 87 3.97 -25.25 5.95
N LEU A 88 2.69 -25.51 6.27
CA LEU A 88 2.24 -26.09 7.56
C LEU A 88 1.71 -27.52 7.49
#